data_AF-A0A3B3BS97-F1
#
_entry.id   AF-A0A3B3BS97-F1
#
_cell.length_a   1.000
_cell.length_b   1.000
_cell.length_c   1.000
_cell.angle_alpha   90.00
_cell.angle_beta   90.00
_cell.angle_gamma   90.00
#
_symmetry.space_group_name_H-M   'P 1'
#
loop_
_entity.id
_entity.type
_entity.pdbx_description
1 polymer ?
#
loop_
_entity_poly.entity_id
_entity_poly.type
_entity_poly.pdbx_seq_one_letter_code
_entity_poly.pdbx_strand_id
1 'polypeptide(L)'
;MGWGVRAMQDIPQGTFVCEYVGEIIRDTEADKRENDSFLFTLDNKVGDIHCIDAKTFGNIGRFINHLCEPNLLAVRVFTTHQDLRFPRIAFFSSQPIKAGQQIGIDYGENYWRVKSKYFSCQCGSVKCRHSAAVPRMYNVHSDSLPATREEAADPQAG
;
A
#
# COMPACT_ATOMS: atom_id res chain seq x y z
N MET A 1 6.35 -6.45 11.46
CA MET A 1 7.09 -7.47 12.25
C MET A 1 7.29 -8.72 11.41
N GLY A 2 8.17 -9.63 11.85
CA GLY A 2 8.86 -10.57 10.97
C GLY A 2 10.22 -9.98 10.61
N TRP A 3 10.72 -10.25 9.41
CA TRP A 3 11.92 -9.57 8.89
C TRP A 3 11.70 -8.05 8.79
N GLY A 4 12.79 -7.29 8.94
CA GLY A 4 12.78 -5.84 8.83
C GLY A 4 14.14 -5.27 8.45
N VAL A 5 14.14 -4.03 7.99
CA VAL A 5 15.35 -3.32 7.54
C VAL A 5 15.72 -2.23 8.55
N ARG A 6 17.00 -2.11 8.88
CA ARG A 6 17.53 -1.06 9.76
C ARG A 6 18.75 -0.39 9.15
N ALA A 7 18.99 0.86 9.51
CA ALA A 7 20.19 1.58 9.11
C ALA A 7 21.43 1.04 9.85
N MET A 8 22.55 0.86 9.16
CA MET A 8 23.83 0.48 9.77
C MET A 8 24.76 1.68 10.00
N GLN A 9 24.34 2.85 9.55
CA GLN A 9 25.02 4.14 9.69
C GLN A 9 23.97 5.23 9.86
N ASP A 10 24.40 6.41 10.30
CA ASP A 10 23.54 7.60 10.27
C ASP A 10 23.21 7.98 8.82
N ILE A 11 21.93 8.27 8.56
CA ILE A 11 21.40 8.68 7.26
C ILE A 11 20.81 10.09 7.43
N PRO A 12 21.41 11.12 6.80
CA PRO A 12 20.84 12.48 6.79
C PRO A 12 19.45 12.50 6.15
N GLN A 13 18.62 13.48 6.50
CA GLN A 13 17.34 13.72 5.83
C GLN A 13 17.54 14.00 4.33
N GLY A 14 16.61 13.55 3.49
CA GLY A 14 16.64 13.74 2.04
C GLY A 14 17.58 12.78 1.29
N THR A 15 18.20 11.83 1.99
CA THR A 15 19.11 10.85 1.38
C THR A 15 18.31 9.77 0.67
N PHE A 16 18.68 9.45 -0.57
CA PHE A 16 18.17 8.27 -1.27
C PHE A 16 18.61 7.00 -0.54
N VAL A 17 17.66 6.10 -0.23
CA VAL A 17 17.93 4.88 0.52
C VAL A 17 17.93 3.67 -0.40
N CYS A 18 16.81 3.42 -1.08
CA CYS A 18 16.68 2.36 -2.08
C CYS A 18 15.44 2.59 -2.96
N GLU A 19 15.30 1.79 -4.01
CA GLU A 19 14.09 1.71 -4.82
C GLU A 19 13.19 0.56 -4.33
N TYR A 20 11.88 0.65 -4.55
CA TYR A 20 10.97 -0.49 -4.47
C TYR A 20 10.92 -1.20 -5.83
N VAL A 21 11.55 -2.37 -5.91
CA VAL A 21 11.68 -3.14 -7.16
C VAL A 21 10.90 -4.44 -7.06
N GLY A 22 10.21 -4.80 -8.15
CA GLY A 22 9.52 -6.05 -8.32
C GLY A 22 8.95 -6.23 -9.73
N GLU A 23 8.03 -7.17 -9.90
CA GLU A 23 7.31 -7.41 -11.14
C GLU A 23 6.27 -6.31 -11.40
N ILE A 24 6.25 -5.68 -12.57
CA ILE A 24 5.20 -4.71 -12.92
C ILE A 24 4.02 -5.46 -13.51
N ILE A 25 2.85 -5.33 -12.87
CA ILE A 25 1.60 -5.97 -13.28
C ILE A 25 0.47 -4.94 -13.39
N ARG A 26 -0.59 -5.30 -14.10
CA ARG A 26 -1.83 -4.50 -14.14
C ARG A 26 -2.65 -4.75 -12.88
N ASP A 27 -3.50 -3.80 -12.52
CA ASP A 27 -4.40 -3.92 -11.37
C ASP A 27 -5.32 -5.16 -11.47
N THR A 28 -5.82 -5.47 -12.67
CA THR A 28 -6.63 -6.67 -12.92
C THR A 28 -5.90 -7.99 -12.71
N GLU A 29 -4.58 -7.99 -12.79
CA GLU A 29 -3.75 -9.15 -12.45
C GLU A 29 -3.43 -9.16 -10.95
N ALA A 30 -3.24 -7.98 -10.35
CA ALA A 30 -3.03 -7.83 -8.91
C ALA A 30 -4.24 -8.35 -8.11
N ASP A 31 -5.46 -8.09 -8.56
CA ASP A 31 -6.70 -8.59 -7.96
C ASP A 31 -6.80 -10.12 -7.90
N LYS A 32 -6.07 -10.82 -8.79
CA LYS A 32 -6.04 -12.28 -8.84
C LYS A 32 -4.95 -12.89 -7.97
N ARG A 33 -4.03 -12.08 -7.43
CA ARG A 33 -2.93 -12.57 -6.59
C ARG A 33 -3.50 -12.98 -5.24
N GLU A 34 -3.24 -14.22 -4.83
CA GLU A 34 -3.62 -14.70 -3.48
C GLU A 34 -2.90 -13.94 -2.36
N ASN A 35 -1.73 -13.37 -2.65
CA ASN A 35 -0.91 -12.63 -1.70
C ASN A 35 -0.53 -11.23 -2.21
N ASP A 36 -1.40 -10.28 -1.90
CA ASP A 36 -1.33 -8.84 -2.12
C ASP A 36 -0.42 -8.08 -1.12
N SER A 37 0.31 -8.77 -0.24
CA SER A 37 1.06 -8.11 0.85
C SER A 37 2.30 -7.35 0.39
N PHE A 38 2.72 -7.55 -0.86
CA PHE A 38 3.92 -6.98 -1.47
C PHE A 38 3.60 -6.12 -2.70
N LEU A 39 2.37 -5.62 -2.78
CA LEU A 39 1.94 -4.72 -3.85
C LEU A 39 2.24 -3.26 -3.50
N PHE A 40 2.78 -2.54 -4.47
CA PHE A 40 2.91 -1.08 -4.45
C PHE A 40 2.18 -0.50 -5.65
N THR A 41 1.05 0.18 -5.42
CA THR A 41 0.25 0.78 -6.49
C THR A 41 0.97 1.96 -7.12
N LEU A 42 1.09 1.95 -8.44
CA LEU A 42 1.57 3.06 -9.24
C LEU A 42 0.36 3.91 -9.64
N ASP A 43 -0.09 4.76 -8.71
CA ASP A 43 -1.21 5.66 -8.96
C ASP A 43 -0.86 6.60 -10.13
N ASN A 44 -1.59 6.44 -11.24
CA ASN A 44 -1.51 7.27 -12.41
C ASN A 44 -2.92 7.73 -12.79
N LYS A 45 -3.06 9.02 -13.10
CA LYS A 45 -4.34 9.61 -13.53
C LYS A 45 -4.67 9.32 -15.00
N VAL A 46 -3.82 8.55 -15.69
CA VAL A 46 -3.89 8.33 -17.13
C VAL A 46 -3.78 6.84 -17.44
N GLY A 47 -4.82 6.28 -18.06
CA GLY A 47 -4.85 4.89 -18.52
C GLY A 47 -5.02 3.86 -17.40
N ASP A 48 -4.62 2.62 -17.69
CA ASP A 48 -4.74 1.50 -16.77
C ASP A 48 -3.81 1.67 -15.54
N ILE A 49 -4.33 1.31 -14.36
CA ILE A 49 -3.57 1.28 -13.12
C ILE A 49 -2.60 0.09 -13.13
N HIS A 50 -1.37 0.34 -12.70
CA HIS A 50 -0.33 -0.67 -12.59
C HIS A 50 0.16 -0.75 -11.14
N CYS A 51 0.73 -1.90 -10.79
CA CYS A 51 1.30 -2.17 -9.48
C CYS A 51 2.69 -2.80 -9.65
N ILE A 52 3.57 -2.55 -8.69
CA ILE A 52 4.80 -3.33 -8.52
C ILE A 52 4.50 -4.43 -7.51
N ASP A 53 4.61 -5.69 -7.92
CA ASP A 53 4.52 -6.86 -7.04
C ASP A 53 5.91 -7.38 -6.69
N ALA A 54 6.31 -7.23 -5.43
CA ALA A 54 7.59 -7.71 -4.92
C ALA A 54 7.53 -9.11 -4.28
N LYS A 55 6.43 -9.85 -4.44
CA LYS A 55 6.22 -11.15 -3.79
C LYS A 55 7.28 -12.17 -4.18
N THR A 56 7.43 -12.42 -5.48
CA THR A 56 8.33 -13.46 -6.03
C THR A 56 9.68 -12.85 -6.42
N PHE A 57 9.65 -11.71 -7.12
CA PHE A 57 10.84 -10.98 -7.53
C PHE A 57 10.85 -9.63 -6.82
N GLY A 58 11.88 -9.32 -6.05
CA GLY A 58 12.00 -8.02 -5.41
C GLY A 58 13.34 -7.82 -4.73
N ASN A 59 13.67 -6.56 -4.44
CA ASN A 59 14.90 -6.18 -3.75
C ASN A 59 14.67 -6.01 -2.23
N ILE A 60 15.64 -5.39 -1.52
CA ILE A 60 15.55 -5.12 -0.08
C ILE A 60 14.30 -4.33 0.33
N GLY A 61 13.75 -3.51 -0.59
CA GLY A 61 12.56 -2.68 -0.35
C GLY A 61 11.34 -3.48 0.10
N ARG A 62 11.21 -4.75 -0.33
CA ARG A 62 10.10 -5.65 0.04
C ARG A 62 10.05 -6.01 1.54
N PHE A 63 11.13 -5.78 2.28
CA PHE A 63 11.23 -6.09 3.71
C PHE A 63 11.10 -4.84 4.61
N ILE A 64 10.95 -3.65 4.02
CA ILE A 64 10.72 -2.41 4.77
C ILE A 64 9.31 -2.49 5.34
N ASN A 65 9.18 -2.37 6.67
CA ASN A 65 7.89 -2.50 7.34
C ASN A 65 7.10 -1.18 7.33
N HIS A 66 5.81 -1.28 7.64
CA HIS A 66 5.00 -0.11 7.93
C HIS A 66 5.41 0.58 9.24
N LEU A 67 5.47 1.90 9.22
CA LEU A 67 5.48 2.76 10.40
C LEU A 67 4.40 3.85 10.24
N CYS A 68 3.58 4.08 11.28
CA CYS A 68 2.60 5.18 11.26
C CYS A 68 3.25 6.57 11.33
N GLU A 69 4.46 6.64 11.88
CA GLU A 69 5.37 7.79 11.83
C GLU A 69 6.61 7.38 11.01
N PRO A 70 6.51 7.36 9.67
CA PRO A 70 7.56 6.82 8.82
C PRO A 70 8.80 7.72 8.78
N ASN A 71 9.96 7.09 8.59
CA ASN A 71 11.22 7.80 8.35
C ASN A 71 11.67 7.75 6.88
N LEU A 72 10.87 7.12 6.02
CA LEU A 72 11.02 7.18 4.57
C LEU A 72 9.79 7.80 3.89
N LEU A 73 10.04 8.44 2.76
CA LEU A 73 9.06 8.94 1.80
C LEU A 73 9.23 8.23 0.46
N ALA A 74 8.13 7.76 -0.12
CA ALA A 74 8.10 7.22 -1.48
C ALA A 74 7.98 8.36 -2.50
N VAL A 75 8.85 8.37 -3.50
CA VAL A 75 8.91 9.39 -4.55
C VAL A 75 8.88 8.70 -5.91
N ARG A 76 8.00 9.18 -6.80
CA ARG A 76 7.96 8.76 -8.20
C ARG A 76 9.11 9.42 -8.95
N VAL A 77 9.94 8.62 -9.63
CA VAL A 77 11.10 9.07 -10.38
C VAL A 77 11.02 8.54 -11.80
N PHE A 78 11.33 9.41 -12.76
CA PHE A 78 11.52 9.06 -14.17
C PHE A 78 13.00 9.21 -14.51
N THR A 79 13.56 8.25 -15.23
CA THR A 79 14.99 8.21 -15.54
C THR A 79 15.20 8.03 -17.04
N THR A 80 15.47 6.79 -17.48
CA THR A 80 15.72 6.44 -18.89
C THR A 80 14.48 6.56 -19.78
N HIS A 81 13.29 6.47 -19.20
CA HIS A 81 12.02 6.70 -19.87
C HIS A 81 11.13 7.65 -19.04
N GLN A 82 10.17 8.27 -19.71
CA GLN A 82 9.21 9.22 -19.14
C GLN A 82 7.75 8.78 -19.34
N ASP A 83 7.54 7.48 -19.58
CA ASP A 83 6.19 6.91 -19.60
C ASP A 83 5.56 7.02 -18.21
N LEU A 84 4.59 7.92 -18.07
CA LEU A 84 3.93 8.26 -16.81
C LEU A 84 3.22 7.06 -16.15
N ARG A 85 2.96 5.98 -16.90
CA ARG A 85 2.36 4.75 -16.39
C ARG A 85 3.32 3.93 -15.54
N PHE A 86 4.63 4.12 -15.72
CA PHE A 86 5.66 3.27 -15.11
C PHE A 86 6.70 4.08 -14.32
N PRO A 87 6.30 4.93 -13.35
CA PRO A 87 7.27 5.60 -12.51
C PRO A 87 8.07 4.57 -11.70
N ARG A 88 9.37 4.83 -11.51
CA ARG A 88 10.18 4.11 -10.52
C ARG A 88 9.86 4.66 -9.14
N ILE A 89 9.79 3.79 -8.12
CA ILE A 89 9.48 4.20 -6.75
C ILE A 89 10.76 4.25 -5.93
N ALA A 90 11.28 5.44 -5.69
CA ALA A 90 12.47 5.67 -4.90
C ALA A 90 12.09 6.09 -3.47
N PHE A 91 12.76 5.52 -2.47
CA PHE A 91 12.62 5.94 -1.09
C PHE A 91 13.72 6.90 -0.68
N PHE A 92 13.31 7.99 -0.05
CA PHE A 92 14.20 8.99 0.54
C PHE A 92 13.92 9.11 2.03
N SER A 93 14.94 9.38 2.84
CA SER A 93 14.74 9.66 4.26
C SER A 93 13.93 10.95 4.45
N SER A 94 12.80 10.86 5.15
CA SER A 94 11.94 12.01 5.47
C SER A 94 12.45 12.81 6.68
N GLN A 95 13.35 12.22 7.46
CA GLN A 95 13.98 12.76 8.66
C GLN A 95 15.37 12.10 8.84
N PRO A 96 16.26 12.65 9.67
CA PRO A 96 17.52 11.98 10.01
C PRO A 96 17.27 10.60 10.66
N ILE A 97 17.95 9.56 10.20
CA ILE A 97 17.86 8.19 10.73
C ILE A 97 19.19 7.84 11.38
N LYS A 98 19.16 7.37 12.63
CA LYS A 98 20.35 6.95 13.36
C LYS A 98 20.73 5.50 13.05
N ALA A 99 22.02 5.19 13.15
CA ALA A 99 22.49 3.80 13.10
C ALA A 99 21.70 2.92 14.10
N GLY A 100 21.28 1.74 13.64
CA GLY A 100 20.45 0.80 14.38
C GLY A 100 18.95 1.03 14.29
N GLN A 101 18.48 2.22 13.89
CA GLN A 101 17.04 2.49 13.76
C GLN A 101 16.42 1.69 12.62
N GLN A 102 15.23 1.15 12.89
CA GLN A 102 14.42 0.50 11.86
C GLN A 102 13.94 1.55 10.85
N ILE A 103 13.96 1.14 9.59
CA ILE A 103 13.48 1.93 8.46
C ILE A 103 12.05 1.49 8.14
N GLY A 104 11.16 2.45 7.86
CA GLY A 104 9.78 2.15 7.53
C GLY A 104 9.06 3.25 6.76
N ILE A 105 8.03 2.82 6.03
CA ILE A 105 7.19 3.66 5.18
C ILE A 105 5.74 3.64 5.67
N ASP A 106 4.93 4.60 5.22
CA ASP A 106 3.49 4.46 5.34
C ASP A 106 2.98 3.54 4.23
N TYR A 107 2.21 2.51 4.58
CA TYR A 107 1.63 1.58 3.59
C TYR A 107 0.32 2.14 3.01
N GLY A 108 -0.22 3.20 3.61
CA GLY A 108 -1.45 3.84 3.17
C GLY A 108 -2.72 3.12 3.63
N GLU A 109 -3.82 3.86 3.55
CA GLU A 109 -5.13 3.43 4.04
C GLU A 109 -5.70 2.23 3.24
N ASN A 110 -5.39 2.12 1.94
CA ASN A 110 -5.87 1.01 1.12
C ASN A 110 -5.35 -0.34 1.66
N TYR A 111 -4.06 -0.41 2.01
CA TYR A 111 -3.48 -1.60 2.63
C TYR A 111 -4.17 -1.92 3.96
N TRP A 112 -4.29 -0.93 4.85
CA TRP A 112 -4.86 -1.14 6.17
C TRP A 112 -6.36 -1.40 6.15
N ARG A 113 -7.12 -0.90 5.17
CA ARG A 113 -8.54 -1.23 4.98
C ARG A 113 -8.76 -2.72 4.78
N VAL A 114 -7.86 -3.40 4.07
CA VAL A 114 -7.91 -4.85 3.86
C VAL A 114 -7.25 -5.59 5.02
N LYS A 115 -6.01 -5.23 5.36
CA LYS A 115 -5.18 -6.01 6.30
C LYS A 115 -5.58 -5.89 7.76
N SER A 116 -6.22 -4.78 8.14
CA SER A 116 -6.68 -4.63 9.53
C SER A 116 -7.59 -5.80 9.93
N LYS A 117 -8.40 -6.36 9.02
CA LYS A 117 -9.26 -7.53 9.29
C LYS A 117 -8.51 -8.73 9.87
N TYR A 118 -7.23 -8.90 9.54
CA TYR A 118 -6.42 -10.06 9.90
C TYR A 118 -5.43 -9.77 11.03
N PHE A 119 -4.86 -8.57 11.09
CA PHE A 119 -3.91 -8.18 12.15
C PHE A 119 -3.91 -6.67 12.37
N SER A 120 -3.32 -6.22 13.47
CA SER A 120 -3.17 -4.80 13.80
C SER A 120 -1.71 -4.35 13.68
N CYS A 121 -1.49 -3.06 13.44
CA CYS A 121 -0.16 -2.46 13.39
C CYS A 121 0.55 -2.56 14.75
N GLN A 122 1.84 -2.90 14.74
CA GLN A 122 2.69 -2.92 15.94
C GLN A 122 3.95 -2.07 15.73
N CYS A 123 3.81 -0.90 15.08
CA CYS A 123 4.92 0.04 14.91
C CYS A 123 5.40 0.68 16.23
N GLY A 124 4.68 0.50 17.33
CA GLY A 124 5.04 1.00 18.66
C GLY A 124 4.86 2.51 18.87
N SER A 125 4.48 3.27 17.83
CA SER A 125 4.20 4.70 17.95
C SER A 125 2.97 4.97 18.82
N VAL A 126 3.06 5.99 19.68
CA VAL A 126 1.91 6.52 20.44
C VAL A 126 0.85 7.16 19.53
N LYS A 127 1.23 7.54 18.30
CA LYS A 127 0.32 8.05 17.25
C LYS A 127 -0.05 6.97 16.24
N CYS A 128 0.03 5.69 16.61
CA CYS A 128 -0.34 4.59 15.73
C CYS A 128 -1.81 4.68 15.33
N ARG A 129 -2.08 4.69 14.01
CA ARG A 129 -3.44 4.82 13.45
C ARG A 129 -4.15 3.48 13.21
N HIS A 130 -3.42 2.38 13.31
CA HIS A 130 -3.92 1.05 12.93
C HIS A 130 -3.68 0.00 14.02
N SER A 131 -3.50 0.43 15.29
CA SER A 131 -3.33 -0.48 16.42
C SER A 131 -4.66 -1.15 16.78
N ALA A 132 -4.61 -2.21 17.59
CA ALA A 132 -5.82 -2.89 18.07
C ALA A 132 -6.72 -1.98 18.94
N ALA A 133 -6.15 -0.94 19.54
CA ALA A 133 -6.87 0.02 20.37
C ALA A 133 -7.61 1.10 19.56
N VAL A 134 -7.26 1.30 18.28
CA VAL A 134 -7.95 2.28 17.44
C VAL A 134 -9.28 1.68 16.96
N PRO A 135 -10.43 2.32 17.26
CA PRO A 135 -11.72 1.85 16.79
C PRO A 135 -11.73 1.80 15.26
N ARG A 136 -12.09 0.65 14.71
CA ARG A 136 -12.27 0.50 13.26
C ARG A 136 -13.53 1.26 12.90
N MET A 137 -13.38 2.41 12.24
CA MET A 137 -14.50 3.09 11.60
C MET A 137 -14.97 2.20 10.45
N TYR A 138 -15.82 1.23 10.73
CA TYR A 138 -16.60 0.57 9.71
C TYR A 138 -17.59 1.61 9.18
N ASN A 139 -17.40 2.04 7.94
CA ASN A 139 -18.49 2.61 7.18
C ASN A 139 -19.53 1.50 6.98
N VAL A 140 -20.66 1.65 7.67
CA VAL A 140 -21.93 1.04 7.30
C VAL A 140 -22.24 1.47 5.87
N HIS A 141 -22.22 0.52 4.94
CA HIS A 141 -23.01 0.43 3.70
C HIS A 141 -22.24 -0.34 2.61
N SER A 142 -22.46 -1.65 2.56
CA SER A 142 -22.74 -2.38 1.31
C SER A 142 -23.00 -3.85 1.63
N ASP A 143 -24.01 -4.14 2.46
CA ASP A 143 -24.60 -5.47 2.51
C ASP A 143 -26.12 -5.32 2.39
N SER A 144 -26.65 -5.87 1.29
CA SER A 144 -28.03 -6.32 1.10
C SER A 144 -29.17 -5.32 1.29
N LEU A 145 -29.67 -4.76 0.19
CA LEU A 145 -31.12 -4.62 0.04
C LEU A 145 -31.67 -5.98 -0.41
N PRO A 146 -32.60 -6.61 0.32
CA PRO A 146 -33.26 -7.82 -0.13
C PRO A 146 -34.16 -7.48 -1.33
N ALA A 147 -34.12 -8.33 -2.35
CA ALA A 147 -35.03 -8.27 -3.49
C ALA A 147 -36.48 -8.42 -2.99
N THR A 148 -37.25 -7.34 -3.04
CA THR A 148 -38.70 -7.43 -2.96
C THR A 148 -39.20 -7.92 -4.31
N ARG A 149 -39.72 -9.15 -4.33
CA ARG A 149 -40.60 -9.65 -5.38
C ARG A 149 -41.86 -8.81 -5.38
N GLU A 150 -42.15 -8.13 -6.48
CA GLU A 150 -43.51 -7.76 -6.87
C GLU A 150 -43.82 -8.45 -8.19
N GLU A 151 -44.68 -9.47 -8.13
CA GLU A 151 -45.40 -10.01 -9.28
C GLU A 151 -46.63 -9.13 -9.56
N ALA A 152 -46.94 -9.03 -10.85
CA ALA A 152 -48.20 -8.65 -11.50
C ALA A 152 -48.57 -7.16 -11.61
N ALA A 153 -48.55 -6.65 -12.85
CA ALA A 153 -49.76 -6.57 -13.69
C ALA A 153 -49.43 -6.02 -15.10
N ASP A 154 -49.72 -6.84 -16.12
CA ASP A 154 -50.01 -6.37 -17.49
C ASP A 154 -51.39 -5.71 -17.47
N PRO A 155 -51.48 -4.45 -17.92
CA PRO A 155 -52.50 -4.18 -18.93
C PRO A 155 -52.01 -3.12 -19.94
N GLN A 156 -51.96 -3.47 -21.23
CA GLN A 156 -52.90 -2.90 -22.20
C GLN A 156 -52.58 -3.32 -23.65
N ALA A 157 -53.62 -3.88 -24.27
CA ALA A 157 -53.81 -3.92 -25.70
C ALA A 157 -53.95 -2.50 -26.27
N GLY A 158 -53.32 -2.27 -27.42
CA GLY A 158 -53.40 -1.08 -28.26
C GLY A 158 -52.54 -1.27 -29.49
#